data_AF-G5KAU2-F1
#
_entry.id   AF-G5KAU2-F1
#
_cell.length_a   1.000
_cell.length_b   1.000
_cell.length_c   1.000
_cell.angle_alpha   90.00
_cell.angle_beta   90.00
_cell.angle_gamma   90.00
#
_symmetry.space_group_name_H-M   'P 1'
#
loop_
_entity.id
_entity.type
_entity.pdbx_description
1 polymer ?
#
loop_
_entity_poly.entity_id
_entity_poly.type
_entity_poly.pdbx_seq_one_letter_code
_entity_poly.pdbx_strand_id
1 'polypeptide(L)'
;MNWLINQNPVFLAFLAGLFTWGCTILGAAIVFFFKRISRKLLDVMMGFAAGVMIAASFWSLLAPSIEYAKSDYGQWSWIPAAVGFLMGALFIRSIDALVPHLHLDKEMSEMEGLKPEKGYQKQPFYF
;
A
#
# COMPACT_ATOMS: atom_id res chain seq x y z
N MET A 1 33.01 0.11 1.34
CA MET A 1 31.67 -0.46 1.54
C MET A 1 31.32 -0.71 3.01
N ASN A 2 32.29 -1.13 3.85
CA ASN A 2 32.05 -1.49 5.27
C ASN A 2 31.55 -0.34 6.17
N TRP A 3 31.79 0.92 5.81
CA TRP A 3 31.35 2.06 6.61
C TRP A 3 29.82 2.18 6.70
N LEU A 4 29.09 1.86 5.62
CA LEU A 4 27.61 1.91 5.57
C LEU A 4 26.98 0.78 6.39
N ILE A 5 27.52 -0.43 6.31
CA ILE A 5 26.99 -1.62 6.99
C ILE A 5 27.20 -1.52 8.51
N ASN A 6 28.22 -0.79 8.96
CA ASN A 6 28.53 -0.61 10.38
C ASN A 6 27.73 0.53 11.05
N GLN A 7 26.89 1.25 10.31
CA GLN A 7 25.98 2.25 10.87
C GLN A 7 24.72 1.61 11.44
N ASN A 8 24.06 2.32 12.36
CA ASN A 8 22.83 1.84 12.98
C ASN A 8 21.74 1.56 11.91
N PRO A 9 21.19 0.34 11.83
CA PRO A 9 20.14 -0.01 10.87
C PRO A 9 18.90 0.90 10.95
N VAL A 10 18.58 1.43 12.13
CA VAL A 10 17.46 2.35 12.34
C VAL A 10 17.72 3.68 11.63
N PHE A 11 18.94 4.20 11.69
CA PHE A 11 19.32 5.44 10.99
C PHE A 11 19.28 5.26 9.47
N LEU A 12 19.73 4.11 8.98
CA LEU A 12 19.66 3.77 7.55
C LEU A 12 18.20 3.63 7.07
N ALA A 13 17.35 2.97 7.84
CA ALA A 13 15.92 2.84 7.54
C ALA A 13 15.23 4.21 7.54
N PHE A 14 15.58 5.09 8.48
CA PHE A 14 15.07 6.46 8.52
C PHE A 14 15.49 7.26 7.28
N LEU A 15 16.77 7.21 6.89
CA LEU A 15 17.26 7.91 5.70
C LEU A 15 16.62 7.35 4.41
N ALA A 16 16.43 6.03 4.31
CA ALA A 16 15.72 5.39 3.21
C ALA A 16 14.23 5.81 3.17
N GLY A 17 13.59 5.98 4.34
CA GLY A 17 12.25 6.52 4.48
C GLY A 17 12.15 7.96 3.99
N LEU A 18 13.08 8.83 4.38
CA LEU A 18 13.14 10.22 3.89
C LEU A 18 13.36 10.27 2.38
N PHE A 19 14.20 9.38 1.85
CA PHE A 19 14.44 9.28 0.41
C PHE A 19 13.16 8.89 -0.35
N THR A 20 12.45 7.87 0.11
CA THR A 20 11.17 7.43 -0.50
C THR A 20 10.10 8.52 -0.44
N TRP A 21 9.99 9.24 0.68
CA TRP A 21 9.15 10.44 0.78
C TRP A 21 9.56 11.54 -0.21
N GLY A 22 10.85 11.78 -0.37
CA GLY A 22 11.40 12.70 -1.38
C GLY A 22 10.97 12.31 -2.80
N CYS A 23 11.05 11.02 -3.15
CA CYS A 23 10.55 10.51 -4.43
C CYS A 23 9.05 10.75 -4.61
N THR A 24 8.24 10.59 -3.57
CA THR A 24 6.79 10.90 -3.62
C THR A 24 6.54 12.38 -3.85
N ILE A 25 7.25 13.27 -3.15
CA ILE A 25 7.16 14.72 -3.33
C ILE A 25 7.55 15.10 -4.77
N LEU A 26 8.64 14.55 -5.27
CA LEU A 26 9.09 14.79 -6.64
C LEU A 26 8.08 14.30 -7.68
N GLY A 27 7.51 13.11 -7.47
CA GLY A 27 6.45 12.57 -8.33
C GLY A 27 5.19 13.43 -8.33
N ALA A 28 4.75 13.90 -7.16
CA ALA A 28 3.61 14.80 -7.03
C ALA A 28 3.89 16.20 -7.63
N ALA A 29 5.13 16.70 -7.53
CA ALA A 29 5.51 18.00 -8.07
C ALA A 29 5.38 18.09 -9.60
N ILE A 30 5.42 16.97 -10.32
CA ILE A 30 5.22 16.91 -11.78
C ILE A 30 3.84 17.45 -12.18
N VAL A 31 2.84 17.37 -11.30
CA VAL A 31 1.47 17.89 -11.54
C VAL A 31 1.47 19.41 -11.77
N PHE A 32 2.45 20.17 -11.25
CA PHE A 32 2.57 21.61 -11.52
C PHE A 32 2.99 21.92 -12.97
N PHE A 33 3.66 20.99 -13.64
CA PHE A 33 4.06 21.12 -15.05
C PHE A 33 3.00 20.58 -16.01
N PHE A 34 2.34 19.46 -15.65
CA PHE A 34 1.36 18.79 -16.50
C PHE A 34 -0.02 18.75 -15.84
N LYS A 35 -0.89 19.71 -16.21
CA LYS A 35 -2.24 19.86 -15.64
C LYS A 35 -3.28 18.87 -16.21
N ARG A 36 -2.98 18.19 -17.31
CA ARG A 36 -3.85 17.15 -17.92
C ARG A 36 -3.03 15.92 -18.30
N ILE A 37 -3.23 14.83 -17.58
CA ILE A 37 -2.63 13.52 -17.88
C ILE A 37 -3.68 12.68 -18.61
N SER A 38 -3.29 11.96 -19.66
CA SER A 38 -4.21 11.06 -20.36
C SER A 38 -4.55 9.85 -19.47
N ARG A 39 -5.81 9.41 -19.48
CA ARG A 39 -6.26 8.29 -18.64
C ARG A 39 -5.45 7.01 -18.89
N LYS A 40 -5.10 6.76 -20.16
CA LYS A 40 -4.21 5.66 -20.56
C LYS A 40 -2.84 5.71 -19.88
N LEU A 41 -2.22 6.89 -19.79
CA LEU A 41 -0.93 7.04 -19.12
C LEU A 41 -1.06 6.76 -17.62
N LEU A 42 -2.13 7.27 -16.98
CA LEU A 42 -2.39 7.01 -15.58
C LEU A 42 -2.59 5.50 -15.30
N ASP A 43 -3.36 4.81 -16.14
CA ASP A 43 -3.59 3.37 -16.01
C ASP A 43 -2.29 2.58 -16.16
N VAL A 44 -1.41 2.97 -17.10
CA VAL A 44 -0.08 2.36 -17.26
C VAL A 44 0.81 2.60 -16.04
N MET A 45 0.81 3.83 -15.49
CA MET A 45 1.60 4.15 -14.29
C MET A 45 1.12 3.38 -13.05
N MET A 46 -0.20 3.27 -12.85
CA MET A 46 -0.78 2.49 -11.76
C MET A 46 -0.48 0.99 -11.92
N GLY A 47 -0.60 0.46 -13.15
CA GLY A 47 -0.23 -0.92 -13.43
C GLY A 47 1.25 -1.21 -13.20
N PHE A 48 2.13 -0.30 -13.59
CA PHE A 48 3.57 -0.41 -13.31
C PHE A 48 3.86 -0.42 -11.80
N ALA A 49 3.26 0.49 -11.04
CA ALA A 49 3.41 0.54 -9.58
C ALA A 49 2.92 -0.76 -8.92
N ALA A 50 1.74 -1.25 -9.31
CA ALA A 50 1.22 -2.53 -8.81
C ALA A 50 2.17 -3.70 -9.14
N GLY A 51 2.71 -3.75 -10.37
CA GLY A 51 3.65 -4.78 -10.79
C GLY A 51 4.95 -4.80 -9.97
N VAL A 52 5.58 -3.64 -9.75
CA VAL A 52 6.80 -3.52 -8.94
C VAL A 52 6.55 -3.97 -7.50
N MET A 53 5.41 -3.57 -6.92
CA MET A 53 5.06 -3.96 -5.55
C MET A 53 4.82 -5.46 -5.40
N ILE A 54 4.18 -6.10 -6.37
CA ILE A 54 3.98 -7.55 -6.38
C ILE A 54 5.33 -8.28 -6.49
N ALA A 55 6.20 -7.86 -7.41
CA ALA A 55 7.51 -8.48 -7.61
C ALA A 55 8.41 -8.39 -6.37
N ALA A 56 8.47 -7.20 -5.76
CA ALA A 56 9.20 -6.98 -4.51
C ALA A 56 8.65 -7.84 -3.36
N SER A 57 7.32 -7.99 -3.28
CA SER A 57 6.69 -8.84 -2.26
C SER A 57 7.10 -10.30 -2.38
N PHE A 58 7.21 -10.85 -3.59
CA PHE A 58 7.62 -12.25 -3.77
C PHE A 58 9.13 -12.46 -3.59
N TRP A 59 9.96 -11.63 -4.23
CA TRP A 59 11.41 -11.87 -4.28
C TRP A 59 12.18 -11.29 -3.10
N SER A 60 11.76 -10.12 -2.61
CA SER A 60 12.47 -9.40 -1.54
C SER A 60 11.89 -9.67 -0.14
N LEU A 61 10.66 -10.16 -0.05
CA LEU A 61 9.98 -10.41 1.23
C LEU A 61 9.65 -11.91 1.42
N LEU A 62 8.83 -12.50 0.53
CA LEU A 62 8.34 -13.86 0.72
C LEU A 62 9.44 -14.91 0.65
N ALA A 63 10.26 -14.93 -0.42
CA ALA A 63 11.33 -15.92 -0.56
C ALA A 63 12.36 -15.84 0.60
N PRO A 64 12.87 -14.66 1.00
CA PRO A 64 13.74 -14.53 2.18
C PRO A 64 13.05 -14.94 3.47
N SER A 65 11.75 -14.66 3.64
CA SER A 65 11.01 -15.05 4.86
C SER A 65 10.95 -16.57 5.06
N ILE A 66 10.76 -17.32 3.97
CA ILE A 66 10.75 -18.79 4.01
C ILE A 66 12.15 -19.32 4.31
N GLU A 67 13.19 -18.72 3.72
CA GLU A 67 14.58 -19.10 3.98
C GLU A 67 14.97 -18.88 5.44
N TYR A 68 14.60 -17.75 6.04
CA TYR A 68 14.82 -17.51 7.47
C TYR A 68 14.05 -18.50 8.36
N ALA A 69 12.84 -18.90 7.96
CA ALA A 69 12.06 -19.91 8.69
C ALA A 69 12.61 -21.35 8.53
N LYS A 70 13.48 -21.64 7.55
CA LYS A 70 14.11 -22.97 7.40
C LYS A 70 15.02 -23.33 8.55
N SER A 71 15.67 -22.34 9.15
CA SER A 71 16.56 -22.55 10.30
C SER A 71 15.84 -23.17 11.50
N ASP A 72 14.57 -22.81 11.71
CA ASP A 72 13.80 -23.25 12.90
C ASP A 72 12.76 -24.34 12.61
N TYR A 73 12.12 -24.32 11.43
CA TYR A 73 10.95 -25.18 11.12
C TYR A 73 11.21 -26.25 10.05
N GLY A 74 12.41 -26.30 9.45
CA GLY A 74 12.82 -27.32 8.48
C GLY A 74 11.90 -27.46 7.27
N GLN A 75 11.13 -28.56 7.19
CA GLN A 75 10.21 -28.82 6.07
C GLN A 75 8.91 -28.00 6.16
N TRP A 76 8.59 -27.43 7.33
CA TRP A 76 7.36 -26.68 7.59
C TRP A 76 7.53 -25.16 7.52
N SER A 77 8.65 -24.69 6.99
CA SER A 77 9.04 -23.27 6.97
C SER A 77 8.16 -22.36 6.11
N TRP A 78 7.30 -22.94 5.27
CA TRP A 78 6.27 -22.20 4.56
C TRP A 78 5.12 -21.78 5.47
N ILE A 79 4.89 -22.46 6.60
CA ILE A 79 3.77 -22.17 7.51
C ILE A 79 3.91 -20.77 8.14
N PRO A 80 5.02 -20.39 8.79
CA PRO A 80 5.14 -19.07 9.40
C PRO A 80 4.99 -17.93 8.38
N ALA A 81 5.58 -18.09 7.18
CA ALA A 81 5.46 -17.12 6.10
C ALA A 81 4.01 -17.00 5.59
N ALA A 82 3.31 -18.12 5.40
CA ALA A 82 1.91 -18.14 4.94
C ALA A 82 0.96 -17.55 6.00
N VAL A 83 1.15 -17.89 7.27
CA VAL A 83 0.35 -17.34 8.38
C VAL A 83 0.59 -15.84 8.51
N GLY A 84 1.84 -15.38 8.46
CA GLY A 84 2.17 -13.96 8.48
C GLY A 84 1.56 -13.20 7.31
N PHE A 85 1.63 -13.76 6.10
CA PHE A 85 1.04 -13.18 4.89
C PHE A 85 -0.49 -13.08 4.98
N LEU A 86 -1.17 -14.17 5.38
CA LEU A 86 -2.63 -14.19 5.54
C LEU A 86 -3.09 -13.25 6.65
N MET A 87 -2.38 -13.20 7.77
CA MET A 87 -2.67 -12.27 8.86
C MET A 87 -2.51 -10.81 8.41
N GLY A 88 -1.47 -10.49 7.63
CA GLY A 88 -1.30 -9.17 7.02
C GLY A 88 -2.44 -8.82 6.06
N ALA A 89 -2.86 -9.76 5.21
CA ALA A 89 -3.98 -9.57 4.30
C ALA A 89 -5.31 -9.35 5.04
N LEU A 90 -5.58 -10.13 6.08
CA LEU A 90 -6.75 -9.95 6.95
C LEU A 90 -6.71 -8.62 7.71
N PHE A 91 -5.53 -8.18 8.14
CA PHE A 91 -5.34 -6.90 8.79
C PHE A 91 -5.69 -5.73 7.85
N ILE A 92 -5.17 -5.75 6.61
CA ILE A 92 -5.53 -4.74 5.59
C ILE A 92 -7.03 -4.78 5.29
N ARG A 93 -7.59 -5.98 5.08
CA ARG A 93 -9.02 -6.17 4.84
C ARG A 93 -9.90 -5.65 5.99
N SER A 94 -9.42 -5.75 7.22
CA SER A 94 -10.08 -5.23 8.41
C SER A 94 -10.02 -3.71 8.45
N ILE A 95 -8.87 -3.12 8.09
CA ILE A 95 -8.75 -1.66 7.95
C ILE A 95 -9.69 -1.13 6.88
N ASP A 96 -9.75 -1.77 5.70
CA ASP A 96 -10.66 -1.37 4.62
C ASP A 96 -12.14 -1.47 5.06
N ALA A 97 -12.48 -2.45 5.89
CA ALA A 97 -13.83 -2.58 6.45
C ALA A 97 -14.14 -1.52 7.54
N LEU A 98 -13.13 -1.06 8.28
CA LEU A 98 -13.26 -0.07 9.35
C LEU A 98 -13.24 1.37 8.83
N VAL A 99 -12.59 1.62 7.69
CA VAL A 99 -12.52 2.93 7.03
C VAL A 99 -13.54 2.94 5.88
N PRO A 100 -14.83 3.26 6.15
CA PRO A 100 -15.84 3.36 5.09
C PRO A 100 -15.41 4.46 4.12
N HIS A 101 -15.07 4.07 2.89
CA HIS A 101 -14.75 5.02 1.85
C HIS A 101 -16.04 5.70 1.39
N LEU A 102 -16.27 6.93 1.88
CA LEU A 102 -17.35 7.81 1.43
C LEU A 102 -17.15 8.10 -0.07
N HIS A 103 -18.00 7.55 -0.92
CA HIS A 103 -18.14 8.04 -2.28
C HIS A 103 -18.84 9.40 -2.23
N LEU A 104 -18.07 10.49 -2.38
CA LEU A 104 -18.58 11.87 -2.43
C LEU A 104 -19.44 12.16 -3.67
N ASP A 105 -19.51 11.25 -4.67
CA ASP A 105 -20.09 11.51 -6.00
C ASP A 105 -21.00 10.39 -6.55
N LYS A 106 -21.48 9.45 -5.72
CA LYS A 106 -22.42 8.41 -6.17
C LYS A 106 -23.62 8.23 -5.24
N GLU A 107 -24.77 7.94 -5.84
CA GLU A 107 -26.02 7.70 -5.12
C GLU A 107 -25.90 6.56 -4.10
N MET A 108 -26.62 6.74 -2.99
CA MET A 108 -26.74 5.88 -1.79
C MET A 108 -27.04 4.38 -2.03
N SER A 109 -27.18 3.94 -3.28
CA SER A 109 -27.57 2.58 -3.66
C SER A 109 -26.37 1.64 -3.90
N GLU A 110 -25.16 2.17 -4.13
CA GLU A 110 -23.93 1.37 -4.40
C GLU A 110 -22.90 1.44 -3.25
N MET A 111 -23.32 1.54 -1.98
CA MET A 111 -22.37 1.53 -0.85
C MET A 111 -21.92 0.11 -0.50
N GLU A 112 -20.62 -0.17 -0.60
CA GLU A 112 -19.99 -1.34 0.04
C GLU A 112 -19.61 -1.01 1.50
N GLY A 113 -20.19 -1.73 2.47
CA GLY A 113 -19.90 -1.58 3.92
C GLY A 113 -21.13 -1.68 4.83
N LEU A 114 -20.93 -1.69 6.16
CA LEU A 114 -22.03 -1.64 7.14
C LEU A 114 -22.74 -0.27 7.06
N LYS A 115 -24.07 -0.31 6.89
CA LYS A 115 -24.93 0.87 6.73
C LYS A 115 -24.76 1.83 7.92
N PRO A 116 -24.53 3.14 7.70
CA PRO A 116 -24.70 4.12 8.75
C PRO A 116 -26.19 4.21 9.10
N GLU A 117 -26.53 4.04 10.37
CA GLU A 117 -27.89 4.24 10.83
C GLU A 117 -28.20 5.74 10.87
N LYS A 118 -29.07 6.15 9.94
CA LYS A 118 -29.89 7.38 9.93
C LYS A 118 -29.20 8.74 9.87
N GLY A 119 -29.50 9.45 8.78
CA GLY A 119 -30.01 10.83 8.90
C GLY A 119 -29.04 11.95 8.54
N TYR A 120 -28.62 12.05 7.27
CA TYR A 120 -28.17 13.33 6.71
C TYR A 120 -29.07 13.72 5.54
N GLN A 121 -29.99 14.64 5.81
CA GLN A 121 -30.85 15.28 4.83
C GLN A 121 -29.98 16.17 3.93
N LYS A 122 -30.11 15.97 2.61
CA LYS A 122 -29.46 16.75 1.55
C LYS A 122 -29.86 18.23 1.67
N GLN A 123 -28.90 19.15 1.71
CA GLN A 123 -29.10 20.53 1.25
C GLN A 123 -28.65 20.61 -0.22
N PRO A 124 -29.50 21.01 -1.18
CA PRO A 124 -29.10 21.16 -2.57
C PRO A 124 -28.31 22.45 -2.74
N PHE A 125 -27.01 22.35 -3.01
CA PHE A 125 -26.19 23.50 -3.38
C PHE A 125 -26.24 23.67 -4.90
N TYR A 126 -27.06 24.62 -5.37
CA TYR A 126 -26.94 25.19 -6.71
C TYR A 126 -25.97 26.35 -6.63
N PHE A 127 -24.78 26.23 -7.22
CA PHE A 127 -24.03 27.26 -7.96
C PHE A 127 -22.85 26.60 -8.68
#